data_AF-A0A8S9WC73-F1
#
_entry.id   AF-A0A8S9WC73-F1
#
_cell.length_a   1.000
_cell.length_b   1.000
_cell.length_c   1.000
_cell.angle_alpha   90.00
_cell.angle_beta   90.00
_cell.angle_gamma   90.00
#
_symmetry.space_group_name_H-M   'P 1'
#
loop_
_entity.id
_entity.type
_entity.pdbx_description
1 polymer ?
#
loop_
_entity_poly.entity_id
_entity_poly.type
_entity_poly.pdbx_seq_one_letter_code
_entity_poly.pdbx_strand_id
1 'polypeptide(L)' 'MQTEIKPTEEVPVCIDSNGDGWSDEKEIEMNTNPYSVDLDADGLKYPEDPNPAVPEKKLPDWKPYSQSQGF' A
#
# COMPACT_ATOMS: atom_id res chain seq x y z
N MET A 1 -21.71 -31.28 30.91
CA MET A 1 -21.32 -29.95 31.44
C MET A 1 -19.81 -29.82 31.26
N GLN A 2 -19.29 -28.59 31.05
CA GLN A 2 -18.02 -28.20 30.39
C GLN A 2 -18.08 -28.35 28.85
N THR A 3 -18.43 -27.35 28.02
CA THR A 3 -17.93 -25.98 27.80
C THR A 3 -16.43 -25.86 27.62
N GLU A 4 -15.98 -25.68 26.38
CA GLU A 4 -14.81 -24.86 26.07
C GLU A 4 -15.02 -24.23 24.68
N ILE A 5 -15.80 -23.15 24.65
CA ILE A 5 -15.68 -22.12 23.62
C ILE A 5 -14.31 -21.48 23.85
N LYS A 6 -13.31 -21.83 23.03
CA LYS A 6 -12.04 -21.10 23.02
C LYS A 6 -12.36 -19.65 22.63
N PRO A 7 -12.15 -18.65 23.50
CA PRO A 7 -12.22 -17.28 23.09
C PRO A 7 -10.92 -17.00 22.36
N THR A 8 -10.84 -17.37 21.08
CA THR A 8 -9.68 -16.98 20.28
C THR A 8 -9.95 -15.57 19.82
N GLU A 9 -9.71 -14.66 20.75
CA GLU A 9 -9.18 -13.33 20.48
C GLU A 9 -9.82 -12.64 19.28
N GLU A 10 -10.85 -11.83 19.54
CA GLU A 10 -11.09 -10.59 18.79
C GLU A 10 -9.89 -9.65 18.95
N VAL A 11 -8.68 -10.12 18.62
CA VAL A 11 -7.62 -9.20 18.25
C VAL A 11 -8.24 -8.34 17.15
N PRO A 12 -8.19 -7.00 17.23
CA PRO A 12 -8.14 -6.25 15.99
C PRO A 12 -6.87 -6.78 15.34
N VAL A 13 -7.03 -7.82 14.54
CA VAL A 13 -5.98 -8.29 13.68
C VAL A 13 -5.76 -7.04 12.86
N CYS A 14 -4.63 -6.39 13.05
CA CYS A 14 -4.12 -5.48 12.04
C CYS A 14 -3.90 -6.40 10.83
N ILE A 15 -4.98 -6.69 10.11
CA ILE A 15 -4.99 -7.61 8.98
C ILE A 15 -4.06 -6.98 7.99
N ASP A 16 -3.07 -7.73 7.57
CA ASP A 16 -2.19 -7.40 6.47
C ASP A 16 -2.59 -8.38 5.36
N SER A 17 -3.59 -7.97 4.57
CA SER A 17 -4.27 -8.86 3.61
C SER A 17 -3.34 -9.32 2.49
N ASN A 18 -2.31 -8.52 2.17
CA ASN A 18 -1.38 -8.77 1.08
C ASN A 18 0.01 -9.25 1.55
N GLY A 19 0.31 -9.11 2.85
CA GLY A 19 1.56 -9.55 3.47
C GLY A 19 2.75 -8.63 3.20
N ASP A 20 2.54 -7.34 2.94
CA ASP A 20 3.61 -6.36 2.68
C ASP A 20 4.15 -5.68 3.95
N GLY A 21 3.49 -5.85 5.08
CA GLY A 21 3.89 -5.28 6.37
C GLY A 21 3.18 -3.99 6.74
N TRP A 22 2.29 -3.45 5.91
CA TRP A 22 1.23 -2.53 6.34
C TRP A 22 -0.04 -3.29 6.68
N SER A 23 -0.82 -2.74 7.62
CA SER A 23 -2.15 -3.25 7.87
C SER A 23 -3.15 -2.61 6.90
N ASP A 24 -4.22 -3.34 6.59
CA ASP A 24 -5.35 -2.88 5.80
C ASP A 24 -5.88 -1.53 6.30
N GLU A 25 -5.94 -1.33 7.62
CA GLU A 25 -6.34 -0.06 8.24
C GLU A 25 -5.37 1.08 7.91
N LYS A 26 -4.06 0.81 7.90
CA LYS A 26 -3.03 1.79 7.56
C LYS A 26 -3.11 2.15 6.08
N GLU A 27 -3.31 1.16 5.22
CA GLU A 27 -3.49 1.36 3.79
C GLU A 27 -4.74 2.19 3.51
N ILE A 28 -5.86 1.91 4.18
CA ILE A 28 -7.09 2.72 4.07
C ILE A 28 -6.86 4.15 4.57
N GLU A 29 -6.14 4.35 5.69
CA GLU A 29 -5.79 5.69 6.20
C GLU A 29 -4.97 6.50 5.17
N MET A 30 -4.06 5.81 4.47
CA MET A 30 -3.22 6.40 3.41
C MET A 30 -3.95 6.52 2.06
N ASN A 31 -5.23 6.11 1.97
CA ASN A 31 -6.00 6.00 0.72
C ASN A 31 -5.33 5.10 -0.34
N THR A 32 -4.67 4.03 0.10
CA THR A 32 -4.09 3.00 -0.77
C THR A 32 -4.99 1.76 -0.83
N ASN A 33 -4.48 0.63 -1.32
CA ASN A 33 -5.26 -0.61 -1.52
C ASN A 33 -4.71 -1.73 -0.64
N PRO A 34 -5.52 -2.27 0.30
CA PRO A 34 -5.15 -3.39 1.18
C PRO A 34 -4.66 -4.69 0.52
N TYR A 35 -4.93 -4.83 -0.77
CA TYR A 35 -4.57 -6.01 -1.56
C TYR A 35 -3.41 -5.74 -2.52
N SER A 36 -2.73 -4.60 -2.40
CA SER A 36 -1.69 -4.16 -3.32
C SER A 36 -0.40 -3.86 -2.59
N VAL A 37 0.64 -4.66 -2.85
CA VAL A 37 1.95 -4.48 -2.21
C VAL A 37 2.77 -3.30 -2.75
N ASP A 38 2.38 -2.76 -3.89
CA ASP A 38 3.00 -1.65 -4.63
C ASP A 38 1.91 -1.08 -5.57
N LEU A 39 1.29 0.04 -5.18
CA LEU A 39 0.08 0.55 -5.84
C LEU A 39 0.38 1.31 -7.15
N ASP A 40 1.54 1.96 -7.26
CA ASP A 40 1.92 2.71 -8.45
C ASP A 40 2.89 1.97 -9.39
N ALA A 41 3.34 0.79 -8.97
CA ALA A 41 4.21 -0.12 -9.71
C ALA A 41 5.56 0.51 -10.09
N ASP A 42 6.16 1.29 -9.18
CA ASP A 42 7.50 1.82 -9.34
C ASP A 42 8.62 0.86 -8.85
N GLY A 43 8.24 -0.21 -8.15
CA GLY A 43 9.12 -1.23 -7.61
C GLY A 43 9.49 -1.06 -6.14
N LEU A 44 9.00 -0.03 -5.46
CA LEU A 44 9.02 0.13 -4.01
C LEU A 44 7.73 -0.45 -3.43
N LYS A 45 7.87 -1.28 -2.39
CA LYS A 45 6.73 -1.87 -1.70
C LYS A 45 6.46 -1.14 -0.40
N TYR A 46 5.29 -1.30 0.18
CA TYR A 46 5.09 -0.90 1.57
C TYR A 46 5.92 -1.82 2.49
N PRO A 47 6.40 -1.32 3.65
CA PRO A 47 6.41 0.07 4.12
C PRO A 47 7.53 0.94 3.53
N GLU A 48 8.39 0.41 2.65
CA GLU A 48 9.58 1.09 2.16
C GLU A 48 9.29 2.26 1.22
N ASP A 49 8.12 2.26 0.56
CA ASP A 49 7.67 3.30 -0.35
C ASP A 49 7.19 4.57 0.40
N PRO A 50 7.90 5.71 0.23
CA PRO A 50 7.49 6.98 0.85
C PRO A 50 6.26 7.61 0.17
N ASN A 51 5.93 7.20 -1.06
CA ASN A 51 4.83 7.75 -1.84
C ASN A 51 4.01 6.68 -2.57
N PRO A 52 3.22 5.87 -1.82
CA PRO A 52 2.43 4.73 -2.32
C PRO A 52 1.60 4.93 -3.59
N ALA A 53 1.21 6.17 -3.88
CA ALA A 53 0.26 6.50 -4.93
C ALA A 53 0.89 7.26 -6.09
N VAL A 54 2.21 7.50 -6.06
CA VAL A 54 2.91 8.29 -7.08
C VAL A 54 4.27 7.66 -7.37
N PRO A 55 4.46 7.13 -8.60
CA PRO A 55 5.62 6.32 -8.90
C PRO A 55 6.88 7.17 -8.81
N GLU A 56 7.84 6.77 -7.97
CA GLU A 56 9.12 7.44 -7.76
C GLU A 56 10.03 7.33 -8.99
N LYS A 57 9.67 6.53 -10.02
CA LYS A 57 10.36 6.39 -11.32
C LYS A 57 11.21 7.61 -11.59
N LYS A 58 12.53 7.49 -11.27
CA LYS A 58 13.48 8.59 -11.41
C LYS A 58 13.36 9.07 -12.84
N LEU A 59 12.64 10.19 -13.02
CA LEU A 59 12.46 10.77 -14.32
C LEU A 59 13.88 10.95 -14.85
N PRO A 60 14.20 10.47 -16.06
CA PRO A 60 15.51 10.77 -16.61
C PRO A 60 15.66 12.29 -16.61
N ASP A 61 16.80 12.80 -16.13
CA ASP A 61 17.10 14.21 -15.81
C ASP A 61 16.72 15.24 -16.91
N TRP A 62 16.33 14.80 -18.10
CA TRP A 62 16.13 15.64 -19.28
C TRP A 62 14.67 15.87 -19.70
N LYS A 63 13.64 15.54 -18.90
CA LYS A 63 12.25 15.88 -19.27
C LYS A 63 11.60 16.93 -18.36
N PRO A 64 11.66 18.23 -18.71
CA PRO A 64 10.68 19.18 -18.19
C PRO A 64 9.32 18.90 -18.83
N TYR A 65 8.31 18.69 -17.99
CA TYR A 65 6.91 18.49 -18.38
C TYR A 65 6.32 19.82 -18.88
N SER A 66 6.61 20.21 -20.13
CA SER A 66 6.03 21.40 -20.78
C SER A 66 6.12 21.33 -22.30
N GLN A 67 5.54 20.30 -22.94
CA GLN A 67 5.12 20.42 -24.33
C GLN A 67 3.74 19.81 -24.50
N SER A 68 2.75 20.70 -24.36
CA SER A 68 1.53 20.70 -25.17
C SER A 68 1.78 20.04 -26.53
N GLN A 69 1.13 18.90 -26.78
CA GLN A 69 0.98 18.38 -28.13
C GLN A 69 0.10 19.37 -28.89
N GLY A 70 0.72 20.37 -29.49
CA GLY A 70 0.13 21.20 -30.52
C GLY A 70 0.73 20.78 -31.85
N PHE A 71 0.01 19.96 -32.60
CA PHE A 71 -0.03 19.94 -34.06
C PHE A 71 -1.38 19.34 -34.50
#